data_AF-A0A7H8L2W9-F1
#
_entry.id   AF-A0A7H8L2W9-F1
#
_cell.length_a   1.000
_cell.length_b   1.000
_cell.length_c   1.000
_cell.angle_alpha   90.00
_cell.angle_beta   90.00
_cell.angle_gamma   90.00
#
_symmetry.space_group_name_H-M   'P 1'
#
loop_
_entity.id
_entity.type
_entity.pdbx_description
1 polymer ?
#
loop_
_entity_poly.entity_id
_entity_poly.type
_entity_poly.pdbx_seq_one_letter_code
_entity_poly.pdbx_strand_id
1 'polypeptide(L)'
;MSKPRRIPRHRAWSVLTLPALLSLLAACSSGPAAGGGDAAAGAGASGAKGGAAASASPTPTGPPGTLFDSFHYTGPDDPAFTDHGWEAREGAGGPGVKDTWSAAGASFPTDADAQGGRVLQLRSSTDGTKQGTEQVEVQTTGARFLNGTYAARVYLSDKPGSGRNGDHVVQTFFPISPEDSSANYSELDYEYMANGGWGSVGPQLDTTSWYKADPPDRVTHALKQHLQGWHLMMITAVDGKVTYSLDGKDLFTSSGKYVAREKVDVHFSNWFIDLMPSLGAGRTWDMKVNWFYHKADEAVSQADVQKAVDGFYAAGTDYVNTLPKP
;
A
#
# COMPACT_ATOMS: atom_id res chain seq x y z
N MET A 1 -27.73 -2.38 -8.71
CA MET A 1 -27.45 -2.91 -7.35
C MET A 1 -26.41 -4.01 -7.49
N SER A 2 -25.12 -3.65 -7.49
CA SER A 2 -24.03 -4.62 -7.50
C SER A 2 -23.90 -5.22 -6.09
N LYS A 3 -23.78 -6.55 -5.99
CA LYS A 3 -23.40 -7.21 -4.75
C LYS A 3 -22.05 -6.67 -4.28
N PRO A 4 -21.81 -6.47 -2.97
CA PRO A 4 -20.48 -6.12 -2.49
C PRO A 4 -19.50 -7.21 -2.94
N ARG A 5 -18.43 -6.79 -3.62
CA ARG A 5 -17.44 -7.69 -4.23
C ARG A 5 -16.52 -8.37 -3.21
N ARG A 6 -16.58 -8.01 -1.92
CA ARG A 6 -15.70 -8.55 -0.87
C ARG A 6 -16.48 -8.96 0.38
N ILE A 7 -15.99 -10.00 1.04
CA ILE A 7 -16.47 -10.46 2.35
C ILE A 7 -15.88 -9.52 3.42
N PRO A 8 -16.63 -9.14 4.47
CA PRO A 8 -16.11 -8.29 5.55
C PRO A 8 -14.89 -8.92 6.24
N ARG A 9 -13.79 -8.17 6.38
CA ARG A 9 -12.59 -8.59 7.12
C ARG A 9 -12.86 -8.57 8.63
N HIS A 10 -12.86 -9.72 9.29
CA HIS A 10 -12.99 -9.80 10.75
C HIS A 10 -11.63 -10.13 11.38
N ARG A 11 -10.93 -9.15 11.95
CA ARG A 11 -9.75 -9.39 12.80
C ARG A 11 -10.11 -9.34 14.28
N ALA A 12 -9.73 -10.36 15.04
CA ALA A 12 -9.70 -10.34 16.49
C ALA A 12 -8.25 -10.14 16.94
N TRP A 13 -7.93 -9.02 17.58
CA TRP A 13 -6.59 -8.77 18.12
C TRP A 13 -6.57 -9.22 19.58
N SER A 14 -5.81 -10.26 19.91
CA SER A 14 -5.50 -10.62 21.29
C SER A 14 -4.20 -9.94 21.72
N VAL A 15 -4.26 -9.10 22.75
CA VAL A 15 -3.10 -8.51 23.40
C VAL A 15 -2.43 -9.60 24.23
N LEU A 16 -1.23 -10.06 23.84
CA LEU A 16 -0.49 -11.08 24.57
C LEU A 16 0.93 -10.59 24.89
N THR A 17 1.20 -10.55 26.19
CA THR A 17 2.48 -10.25 26.85
C THR A 17 3.52 -11.35 26.59
N LEU A 18 4.72 -10.98 26.15
CA LEU A 18 5.85 -11.88 25.93
C LEU A 18 6.60 -12.26 27.24
N PRO A 19 7.13 -13.50 27.31
CA PRO A 19 8.41 -13.74 27.95
C PRO A 19 9.47 -14.30 26.99
N ALA A 20 10.72 -14.03 27.38
CA ALA A 20 11.97 -14.15 26.63
C ALA A 20 12.34 -15.57 26.15
N LEU A 21 13.04 -15.63 25.01
CA LEU A 21 13.68 -16.83 24.46
C LEU A 21 15.21 -16.71 24.57
N LEU A 22 15.83 -17.76 25.13
CA LEU A 22 17.28 -17.97 25.18
C LEU A 22 17.80 -18.57 23.85
N SER A 23 18.92 -18.04 23.38
CA SER A 23 19.68 -18.49 22.20
C SER A 23 20.45 -19.79 22.46
N LEU A 24 20.62 -20.62 21.42
CA LEU A 24 21.71 -21.60 21.28
C LEU A 24 22.07 -21.79 19.79
N LEU A 25 23.37 -21.63 19.48
CA LEU A 25 24.00 -21.90 18.19
C LEU A 25 24.25 -23.40 17.99
N ALA A 26 24.21 -23.87 16.74
CA ALA A 26 25.11 -24.92 16.25
C ALA A 26 25.29 -24.82 14.72
N ALA A 27 26.54 -24.85 14.28
CA ALA A 27 26.97 -24.94 12.90
C ALA A 27 27.12 -26.42 12.48
N CYS A 28 27.05 -26.71 11.18
CA CYS A 28 27.97 -27.61 10.47
C CYS A 28 27.71 -27.63 8.95
N SER A 29 28.80 -27.88 8.22
CA SER A 29 29.12 -27.71 6.80
C SER A 29 28.74 -28.89 5.88
N SER A 30 28.62 -28.63 4.56
CA SER A 30 29.39 -29.26 3.43
C SER A 30 28.68 -29.12 2.06
N GLY A 31 29.42 -28.82 0.98
CA GLY A 31 28.97 -28.85 -0.43
C GLY A 31 29.33 -30.20 -1.11
N PRO A 32 29.59 -30.30 -2.44
CA PRO A 32 29.28 -29.42 -3.60
C PRO A 32 28.74 -30.17 -4.87
N ALA A 33 28.69 -29.45 -6.02
CA ALA A 33 28.72 -29.89 -7.44
C ALA A 33 27.40 -30.41 -8.09
N ALA A 34 27.10 -30.30 -9.39
CA ALA A 34 27.58 -29.56 -10.59
C ALA A 34 26.62 -29.91 -11.78
N GLY A 35 26.67 -29.12 -12.88
CA GLY A 35 26.14 -29.44 -14.24
C GLY A 35 24.84 -28.68 -14.58
N GLY A 36 24.76 -27.76 -15.55
CA GLY A 36 25.06 -27.85 -17.00
C GLY A 36 23.75 -28.14 -17.74
N GLY A 37 23.25 -27.47 -18.78
CA GLY A 37 23.65 -26.36 -19.66
C GLY A 37 22.53 -26.22 -20.74
N ASP A 38 22.38 -25.03 -21.33
CA ASP A 38 21.84 -24.67 -22.67
C ASP A 38 20.48 -25.21 -23.18
N ALA A 39 19.78 -24.66 -24.18
CA ALA A 39 19.55 -23.33 -24.74
C ALA A 39 18.47 -23.51 -25.85
N ALA A 40 17.88 -22.39 -26.28
CA ALA A 40 17.34 -22.12 -27.63
C ALA A 40 15.97 -22.66 -28.09
N ALA A 41 15.01 -21.73 -28.12
CA ALA A 41 14.39 -21.09 -29.31
C ALA A 41 13.78 -21.93 -30.46
N GLY A 42 12.55 -21.54 -30.85
CA GLY A 42 11.95 -21.85 -32.15
C GLY A 42 10.70 -21.02 -32.41
N ALA A 43 10.85 -19.96 -33.21
CA ALA A 43 9.79 -19.06 -33.66
C ALA A 43 9.01 -19.63 -34.87
N GLY A 44 7.78 -19.17 -35.06
CA GLY A 44 7.01 -19.39 -36.30
C GLY A 44 5.83 -18.41 -36.41
N ALA A 45 5.97 -17.44 -37.32
CA ALA A 45 4.99 -16.40 -37.63
C ALA A 45 4.31 -16.65 -38.99
N SER A 46 3.06 -16.20 -39.15
CA SER A 46 2.38 -15.69 -40.37
C SER A 46 0.86 -15.68 -40.11
N GLY A 47 0.00 -14.77 -40.59
CA GLY A 47 0.12 -13.58 -41.42
C GLY A 47 -1.29 -12.99 -41.67
N ALA A 48 -1.37 -11.65 -41.71
CA ALA A 48 -2.32 -10.75 -42.39
C ALA A 48 -3.86 -10.97 -42.38
N LYS A 49 -4.59 -9.90 -41.98
CA LYS A 49 -5.56 -9.18 -42.84
C LYS A 49 -6.05 -7.87 -42.20
N GLY A 50 -6.08 -6.81 -43.01
CA GLY A 50 -6.50 -5.46 -42.60
C GLY A 50 -8.01 -5.34 -42.39
N GLY A 51 -8.37 -4.48 -41.44
CA GLY A 51 -9.71 -4.00 -41.15
C GLY A 51 -9.60 -2.56 -40.63
N ALA A 52 -10.55 -1.72 -41.04
CA ALA A 52 -10.59 -0.28 -40.79
C ALA A 52 -10.23 0.11 -39.34
N ALA A 53 -9.35 1.10 -39.20
CA ALA A 53 -8.98 1.66 -37.90
C ALA A 53 -10.18 2.39 -37.30
N ALA A 54 -10.94 1.68 -36.46
CA ALA A 54 -11.57 2.32 -35.31
C ALA A 54 -10.48 3.09 -34.58
N SER A 55 -10.74 4.35 -34.18
CA SER A 55 -9.86 5.07 -33.25
C SER A 55 -9.64 4.17 -32.05
N ALA A 56 -8.48 3.53 -32.00
CA ALA A 56 -8.07 2.75 -30.85
C ALA A 56 -8.02 3.74 -29.69
N SER A 57 -8.79 3.48 -28.64
CA SER A 57 -8.51 4.05 -27.32
C SER A 57 -7.01 3.86 -27.08
N PRO A 58 -6.28 4.90 -26.68
CA PRO A 58 -4.83 4.81 -26.56
C PRO A 58 -4.48 3.57 -25.74
N THR A 59 -3.76 2.63 -26.36
CA THR A 59 -3.15 1.50 -25.65
C THR A 59 -2.32 2.10 -24.51
N PRO A 60 -2.38 1.59 -23.27
CA PRO A 60 -1.59 2.13 -22.17
C PRO A 60 -0.13 2.28 -22.59
N THR A 61 0.33 3.52 -22.74
CA THR A 61 1.69 3.82 -23.17
C THR A 61 2.58 3.84 -21.94
N GLY A 62 3.45 2.86 -21.80
CA GLY A 62 4.45 2.83 -20.73
C GLY A 62 5.36 1.61 -20.82
N PRO A 63 6.44 1.56 -20.03
CA PRO A 63 7.33 0.39 -19.99
C PRO A 63 6.53 -0.86 -19.59
N PRO A 64 6.82 -2.06 -20.12
CA PRO A 64 6.12 -3.29 -19.74
C PRO A 64 6.14 -3.55 -18.22
N GLY A 65 5.08 -4.14 -17.68
CA GLY A 65 4.99 -4.49 -16.26
C GLY A 65 4.87 -3.28 -15.34
N THR A 66 4.37 -2.14 -15.82
CA THR A 66 4.30 -0.89 -15.05
C THR A 66 2.85 -0.54 -14.73
N LEU A 67 2.60 -0.13 -13.50
CA LEU A 67 1.43 0.65 -13.15
C LEU A 67 1.89 2.00 -12.59
N PHE A 68 1.29 3.08 -13.07
CA PHE A 68 1.48 4.43 -12.53
C PHE A 68 0.13 5.11 -12.43
N ASP A 69 -0.10 5.83 -11.34
CA ASP A 69 -1.29 6.66 -11.15
C ASP A 69 -0.92 7.91 -10.34
N SER A 70 -1.22 9.08 -10.89
CA SER A 70 -1.01 10.39 -10.24
C SER A 70 -2.22 10.88 -9.45
N PHE A 71 -3.28 10.04 -9.37
CA PHE A 71 -4.55 10.34 -8.74
C PHE A 71 -5.24 11.59 -9.31
N HIS A 72 -5.13 11.77 -10.64
CA HIS A 72 -5.73 12.92 -11.31
C HIS A 72 -7.24 12.77 -11.57
N TYR A 73 -8.02 12.57 -10.51
CA TYR A 73 -9.47 12.33 -10.57
C TYR A 73 -10.28 13.55 -10.09
N THR A 74 -11.57 13.55 -10.43
CA THR A 74 -12.53 14.58 -9.98
C THR A 74 -13.20 14.24 -8.64
N GLY A 75 -13.28 12.96 -8.28
CA GLY A 75 -13.96 12.47 -7.08
C GLY A 75 -13.92 10.94 -7.00
N PRO A 76 -14.37 10.34 -5.88
CA PRO A 76 -14.47 8.88 -5.75
C PRO A 76 -15.48 8.24 -6.71
N ASP A 77 -16.45 9.02 -7.22
CA ASP A 77 -17.41 8.59 -8.24
C ASP A 77 -16.94 8.83 -9.69
N ASP A 78 -15.70 9.31 -9.89
CA ASP A 78 -15.12 9.47 -11.22
C ASP A 78 -15.03 8.10 -11.91
N PRO A 79 -15.64 7.90 -13.10
CA PRO A 79 -15.57 6.62 -13.79
C PRO A 79 -14.14 6.14 -14.04
N ALA A 80 -13.22 7.08 -14.30
CA ALA A 80 -11.81 6.74 -14.52
C ALA A 80 -11.17 6.13 -13.28
N PHE A 81 -11.56 6.54 -12.06
CA PHE A 81 -11.03 5.98 -10.82
C PHE A 81 -11.35 4.48 -10.71
N THR A 82 -12.60 4.11 -11.00
CA THR A 82 -13.03 2.70 -11.01
C THR A 82 -12.43 1.93 -12.20
N ASP A 83 -12.41 2.53 -13.39
CA ASP A 83 -11.86 1.90 -14.60
C ASP A 83 -10.35 1.63 -14.48
N HIS A 84 -9.63 2.49 -13.76
CA HIS A 84 -8.22 2.32 -13.44
C HIS A 84 -7.97 1.30 -12.32
N GLY A 85 -9.04 0.77 -11.74
CA GLY A 85 -9.02 -0.35 -10.81
C GLY A 85 -8.97 0.07 -9.35
N TRP A 86 -9.31 1.30 -8.99
CA TRP A 86 -9.40 1.75 -7.61
C TRP A 86 -10.85 1.76 -7.09
N GLU A 87 -11.00 1.63 -5.78
CA GLU A 87 -12.27 1.86 -5.08
C GLU A 87 -12.02 2.52 -3.73
N ALA A 88 -12.94 3.38 -3.30
CA ALA A 88 -13.00 3.88 -1.93
C ALA A 88 -13.83 2.91 -1.08
N ARG A 89 -13.34 2.55 0.10
CA ARG A 89 -13.98 1.54 0.95
C ARG A 89 -15.26 2.08 1.58
N GLU A 90 -16.36 1.36 1.35
CA GLU A 90 -17.63 1.52 2.08
C GLU A 90 -17.92 0.33 3.02
N GLY A 91 -17.11 -0.72 2.95
CA GLY A 91 -17.36 -1.99 3.63
C GLY A 91 -16.93 -2.02 5.10
N ALA A 92 -17.66 -2.81 5.89
CA ALA A 92 -17.31 -3.11 7.27
C ALA A 92 -16.00 -3.93 7.40
N GLY A 93 -15.51 -4.07 8.62
CA GLY A 93 -14.35 -4.90 8.96
C GLY A 93 -13.24 -4.15 9.68
N GLY A 94 -12.18 -4.87 10.01
CA GLY A 94 -10.97 -4.31 10.63
C GLY A 94 -9.95 -3.77 9.62
N PRO A 95 -8.82 -3.23 10.11
CA PRO A 95 -8.60 -2.82 11.51
C PRO A 95 -9.44 -1.58 11.88
N GLY A 96 -9.18 -1.01 13.06
CA GLY A 96 -9.79 0.24 13.51
C GLY A 96 -11.17 0.13 14.16
N VAL A 97 -11.80 1.29 14.35
CA VAL A 97 -13.13 1.37 14.97
C VAL A 97 -14.16 0.67 14.08
N LYS A 98 -14.82 -0.34 14.62
CA LYS A 98 -15.73 -1.19 13.83
C LYS A 98 -16.88 -0.36 13.23
N ASP A 99 -17.29 -0.64 12.00
CA ASP A 99 -18.46 -0.04 11.32
C ASP A 99 -18.38 1.49 11.12
N THR A 100 -17.17 2.04 10.98
CA THR A 100 -16.96 3.48 10.73
C THR A 100 -16.17 3.78 9.44
N TRP A 101 -15.93 2.79 8.60
CA TRP A 101 -15.30 3.01 7.29
C TRP A 101 -16.27 3.71 6.33
N SER A 102 -15.79 4.77 5.67
CA SER A 102 -16.59 5.62 4.79
C SER A 102 -15.77 6.10 3.61
N ALA A 103 -16.38 6.11 2.42
CA ALA A 103 -15.79 6.69 1.22
C ALA A 103 -15.77 8.24 1.26
N ALA A 104 -16.57 8.87 2.14
CA ALA A 104 -16.70 10.33 2.20
C ALA A 104 -15.38 11.06 2.54
N GLY A 105 -14.45 10.37 3.19
CA GLY A 105 -13.11 10.89 3.49
C GLY A 105 -12.16 10.91 2.29
N ALA A 106 -12.49 10.21 1.20
CA ALA A 106 -11.65 10.12 0.00
C ALA A 106 -11.97 11.27 -0.96
N SER A 107 -10.96 12.04 -1.33
CA SER A 107 -11.11 13.18 -2.23
C SER A 107 -9.83 13.43 -3.03
N PHE A 108 -9.93 14.25 -4.09
CA PHE A 108 -8.81 14.51 -5.00
C PHE A 108 -8.50 16.01 -5.15
N PRO A 109 -8.17 16.73 -4.06
CA PRO A 109 -7.97 18.18 -4.11
C PRO A 109 -6.69 18.57 -4.85
N THR A 110 -6.64 19.83 -5.29
CA THR A 110 -5.38 20.43 -5.74
C THR A 110 -4.43 20.62 -4.57
N ASP A 111 -3.14 20.37 -4.77
CA ASP A 111 -2.09 20.57 -3.77
C ASP A 111 -0.84 21.16 -4.45
N ALA A 112 -0.38 22.32 -3.99
CA ALA A 112 0.73 23.04 -4.62
C ALA A 112 2.10 22.38 -4.39
N ASP A 113 2.22 21.52 -3.37
CA ASP A 113 3.46 20.80 -3.02
C ASP A 113 3.51 19.40 -3.66
N ALA A 114 2.43 19.02 -4.36
CA ALA A 114 2.34 17.80 -5.14
C ALA A 114 2.79 18.01 -6.58
N GLN A 115 3.58 17.07 -7.11
CA GLN A 115 3.89 17.03 -8.52
C GLN A 115 2.60 16.78 -9.31
N GLY A 116 2.36 17.51 -10.39
CA GLY A 116 1.09 17.47 -11.13
C GLY A 116 -0.07 18.21 -10.44
N GLY A 117 0.13 18.76 -9.24
CA GLY A 117 -0.80 19.69 -8.61
C GLY A 117 -2.08 19.07 -8.03
N ARG A 118 -2.17 17.73 -7.95
CA ARG A 118 -3.30 17.00 -7.36
C ARG A 118 -2.81 15.81 -6.54
N VAL A 119 -3.61 15.40 -5.57
CA VAL A 119 -3.34 14.27 -4.67
C VAL A 119 -4.61 13.47 -4.45
N LEU A 120 -4.47 12.18 -4.11
CA LEU A 120 -5.46 11.49 -3.30
C LEU A 120 -5.33 11.99 -1.85
N GLN A 121 -6.42 12.45 -1.24
CA GLN A 121 -6.50 12.77 0.18
C GLN A 121 -7.41 11.77 0.89
N LEU A 122 -6.89 11.22 1.99
CA LEU A 122 -7.56 10.32 2.92
C LEU A 122 -7.81 11.07 4.24
N ARG A 123 -9.00 11.67 4.36
CA ARG A 123 -9.44 12.37 5.57
C ARG A 123 -10.24 11.46 6.50
N SER A 124 -9.76 11.28 7.72
CA SER A 124 -10.50 10.63 8.80
C SER A 124 -10.96 11.66 9.83
N SER A 125 -12.06 11.38 10.52
CA SER A 125 -12.59 12.27 11.55
C SER A 125 -13.06 11.52 12.78
N THR A 126 -12.96 12.15 13.95
CA THR A 126 -13.50 11.61 15.20
C THR A 126 -13.86 12.73 16.18
N ASP A 127 -14.93 12.58 16.93
CA ASP A 127 -15.24 13.37 18.14
C ASP A 127 -14.92 12.57 19.43
N GLY A 128 -14.25 11.42 19.31
CA GLY A 128 -14.00 10.50 20.41
C GLY A 128 -15.17 9.53 20.71
N THR A 129 -16.26 9.58 19.95
CA THR A 129 -17.35 8.59 20.00
C THR A 129 -17.36 7.72 18.74
N LYS A 130 -18.00 6.54 18.81
CA LYS A 130 -18.15 5.68 17.63
C LYS A 130 -18.98 6.36 16.54
N GLN A 131 -20.07 7.02 16.92
CA GLN A 131 -21.01 7.65 15.99
C GLN A 131 -20.41 8.85 15.26
N GLY A 132 -19.54 9.60 15.92
CA GLY A 132 -18.83 10.73 15.31
C GLY A 132 -17.49 10.36 14.69
N THR A 133 -17.21 9.07 14.47
CA THR A 133 -15.97 8.59 13.87
C THR A 133 -16.19 8.10 12.45
N GLU A 134 -15.33 8.54 11.54
CA GLU A 134 -15.22 8.06 10.17
C GLU A 134 -13.75 7.78 9.84
N GLN A 135 -13.48 6.61 9.27
CA GLN A 135 -12.18 6.13 8.80
C GLN A 135 -12.24 5.97 7.28
N VAL A 136 -11.11 6.12 6.59
CA VAL A 136 -11.10 6.10 5.12
C VAL A 136 -9.98 5.19 4.59
N GLU A 137 -10.32 4.45 3.55
CA GLU A 137 -9.40 3.61 2.81
C GLU A 137 -9.70 3.70 1.31
N VAL A 138 -8.64 3.77 0.51
CA VAL A 138 -8.68 3.63 -0.94
C VAL A 138 -7.80 2.45 -1.31
N GLN A 139 -8.33 1.56 -2.14
CA GLN A 139 -7.68 0.29 -2.46
C GLN A 139 -7.82 -0.06 -3.94
N THR A 140 -6.88 -0.85 -4.45
CA THR A 140 -7.02 -1.45 -5.77
C THR A 140 -8.02 -2.60 -5.75
N THR A 141 -8.47 -3.01 -6.94
CA THR A 141 -9.38 -4.13 -7.16
C THR A 141 -8.78 -5.19 -8.06
N GLY A 142 -8.99 -6.45 -7.68
CA GLY A 142 -8.71 -7.62 -8.51
C GLY A 142 -7.36 -8.29 -8.29
N ALA A 143 -6.66 -8.00 -7.19
CA ALA A 143 -5.47 -8.72 -6.73
C ALA A 143 -4.44 -8.93 -7.85
N ARG A 144 -3.86 -7.83 -8.32
CA ARG A 144 -3.05 -7.82 -9.55
C ARG A 144 -1.54 -7.78 -9.32
N PHE A 145 -1.11 -7.56 -8.08
CA PHE A 145 0.28 -7.33 -7.74
C PHE A 145 0.88 -8.54 -7.03
N LEU A 146 2.19 -8.81 -7.19
CA LEU A 146 2.89 -9.88 -6.46
C LEU A 146 4.33 -9.46 -6.18
N ASN A 147 5.27 -9.79 -7.07
CA ASN A 147 6.67 -9.43 -6.94
C ASN A 147 6.93 -8.12 -7.68
N GLY A 148 7.90 -7.36 -7.19
CA GLY A 148 8.36 -6.13 -7.82
C GLY A 148 8.59 -4.99 -6.86
N THR A 149 8.81 -3.81 -7.42
CA THR A 149 8.93 -2.55 -6.66
C THR A 149 7.57 -1.85 -6.61
N TYR A 150 7.10 -1.59 -5.39
CA TYR A 150 5.97 -0.73 -5.08
C TYR A 150 6.53 0.58 -4.52
N ALA A 151 6.05 1.72 -5.02
CA ALA A 151 6.50 3.02 -4.57
C ALA A 151 5.32 3.99 -4.49
N ALA A 152 5.27 4.78 -3.43
CA ALA A 152 4.28 5.83 -3.28
C ALA A 152 4.91 7.08 -2.67
N ARG A 153 4.58 8.25 -3.20
CA ARG A 153 4.92 9.53 -2.57
C ARG A 153 3.76 9.94 -1.66
N VAL A 154 3.98 9.87 -0.35
CA VAL A 154 2.95 10.00 0.69
C VAL A 154 3.25 11.18 1.59
N TYR A 155 2.23 11.99 1.90
CA TYR A 155 2.29 12.98 2.97
C TYR A 155 1.74 12.38 4.25
N LEU A 156 2.57 12.37 5.29
CA LEU A 156 2.19 11.94 6.63
C LEU A 156 2.00 13.16 7.54
N SER A 157 0.99 13.11 8.41
CA SER A 157 0.69 14.17 9.38
C SER A 157 1.09 13.77 10.81
N ASP A 158 1.66 14.70 11.57
CA ASP A 158 1.99 14.50 13.00
C ASP A 158 0.89 14.98 13.96
N LYS A 159 -0.09 15.71 13.42
CA LYS A 159 -1.18 16.34 14.16
C LYS A 159 -2.41 16.44 13.27
N PRO A 160 -3.62 16.54 13.85
CA PRO A 160 -4.81 16.70 13.04
C PRO A 160 -4.78 18.06 12.30
N GLY A 161 -5.43 18.09 11.14
CA GLY A 161 -5.69 19.34 10.40
C GLY A 161 -6.66 20.27 11.14
N SER A 162 -7.48 19.72 12.03
CA SER A 162 -8.36 20.50 12.92
C SER A 162 -8.58 19.81 14.27
N GLY A 163 -8.81 20.58 15.33
CA GLY A 163 -9.04 20.06 16.68
C GLY A 163 -7.77 19.76 17.48
N ARG A 164 -7.93 19.15 18.66
CA ARG A 164 -6.84 18.90 19.61
C ARG A 164 -6.04 17.65 19.21
N ASN A 165 -4.71 17.72 19.22
CA ASN A 165 -3.87 16.54 18.94
C ASN A 165 -3.93 15.50 20.07
N GLY A 166 -3.69 14.23 19.72
CA GLY A 166 -3.51 13.14 20.68
C GLY A 166 -4.06 11.78 20.24
N ASP A 167 -4.91 11.72 19.19
CA ASP A 167 -5.50 10.45 18.74
C ASP A 167 -4.42 9.45 18.32
N HIS A 168 -4.62 8.17 18.63
CA HIS A 168 -3.83 7.06 18.09
C HIS A 168 -4.28 6.74 16.66
N VAL A 169 -3.93 7.63 15.74
CA VAL A 169 -4.17 7.48 14.30
C VAL A 169 -3.08 6.61 13.66
N VAL A 170 -3.45 5.86 12.64
CA VAL A 170 -2.54 5.08 11.79
C VAL A 170 -2.73 5.51 10.34
N GLN A 171 -1.64 5.94 9.71
CA GLN A 171 -1.56 6.35 8.30
C GLN A 171 -0.75 5.29 7.55
N THR A 172 -1.33 4.68 6.52
CA THR A 172 -0.82 3.41 5.98
C THR A 172 -0.62 3.38 4.47
N PHE A 173 0.34 2.56 4.04
CA PHE A 173 0.52 2.14 2.66
C PHE A 173 0.93 0.66 2.68
N PHE A 174 0.11 -0.20 2.07
CA PHE A 174 0.31 -1.64 2.22
C PHE A 174 -0.28 -2.47 1.07
N PRO A 175 0.52 -3.36 0.46
CA PRO A 175 0.01 -4.49 -0.31
C PRO A 175 -0.48 -5.62 0.61
N ILE A 176 -1.68 -6.16 0.38
CA ILE A 176 -2.33 -7.17 1.21
C ILE A 176 -3.15 -8.19 0.39
N SER A 177 -3.17 -9.43 0.87
CA SER A 177 -4.04 -10.49 0.35
C SER A 177 -5.53 -10.08 0.37
N PRO A 178 -6.33 -10.55 -0.60
CA PRO A 178 -7.76 -10.25 -0.62
C PRO A 178 -8.51 -10.75 0.63
N GLU A 179 -8.10 -11.90 1.17
CA GLU A 179 -8.78 -12.59 2.28
C GLU A 179 -7.81 -12.91 3.43
N ASP A 180 -8.16 -12.51 4.65
CA ASP A 180 -7.37 -12.76 5.87
C ASP A 180 -7.19 -14.27 6.14
N SER A 181 -8.15 -15.11 5.72
CA SER A 181 -8.12 -16.56 5.91
C SER A 181 -7.28 -17.31 4.87
N SER A 182 -6.66 -16.60 3.92
CA SER A 182 -5.87 -17.25 2.88
C SER A 182 -4.72 -18.06 3.48
N ALA A 183 -4.53 -19.30 2.99
CA ALA A 183 -3.35 -20.10 3.34
C ALA A 183 -2.04 -19.43 2.89
N ASN A 184 -2.14 -18.57 1.87
CA ASN A 184 -1.04 -17.80 1.29
C ASN A 184 -1.06 -16.33 1.70
N TYR A 185 -1.75 -16.01 2.80
CA TYR A 185 -1.83 -14.66 3.33
C TYR A 185 -0.47 -13.96 3.32
N SER A 186 -0.48 -12.76 2.77
CA SER A 186 0.68 -11.90 2.58
C SER A 186 0.24 -10.46 2.80
N GLU A 187 0.98 -9.72 3.61
CA GLU A 187 0.72 -8.30 3.87
C GLU A 187 2.07 -7.64 4.16
N LEU A 188 2.32 -6.51 3.51
CA LEU A 188 3.58 -5.77 3.57
C LEU A 188 3.27 -4.32 3.95
N ASP A 189 3.36 -4.00 5.23
CA ASP A 189 2.83 -2.76 5.77
C ASP A 189 3.87 -1.67 5.95
N TYR A 190 3.44 -0.45 5.68
CA TYR A 190 3.84 0.72 6.44
C TYR A 190 2.67 1.19 7.32
N GLU A 191 2.91 1.35 8.62
CA GLU A 191 1.96 1.93 9.58
C GLU A 191 2.63 3.08 10.33
N TYR A 192 2.28 4.32 10.00
CA TYR A 192 2.77 5.50 10.71
C TYR A 192 1.79 5.94 11.79
N MET A 193 2.28 6.03 13.03
CA MET A 193 1.55 6.40 14.23
C MET A 193 2.17 7.63 14.88
N ALA A 194 1.67 8.81 14.53
CA ALA A 194 2.23 10.10 14.99
C ALA A 194 2.24 10.27 16.51
N ASN A 195 1.19 9.77 17.20
CA ASN A 195 1.05 9.87 18.65
C ASN A 195 1.34 8.53 19.35
N GLY A 196 1.89 7.55 18.63
CA GLY A 196 2.00 6.17 19.11
C GLY A 196 0.69 5.39 18.95
N GLY A 197 0.65 4.22 19.59
CA GLY A 197 -0.32 3.18 19.30
C GLY A 197 0.27 1.81 19.65
N TRP A 198 -0.56 0.77 19.76
CA TRP A 198 -0.09 -0.60 20.04
C TRP A 198 0.81 -0.76 21.29
N GLY A 199 0.65 0.11 22.29
CA GLY A 199 1.48 0.13 23.50
C GLY A 199 2.83 0.86 23.34
N SER A 200 3.11 1.42 22.15
CA SER A 200 4.22 2.32 21.89
C SER A 200 3.86 3.78 22.22
N VAL A 201 4.83 4.51 22.77
CA VAL A 201 4.75 5.97 22.95
C VAL A 201 5.48 6.70 21.83
N GLY A 202 4.89 7.83 21.39
CA GLY A 202 5.50 8.76 20.44
C GLY A 202 5.44 8.31 18.98
N PRO A 203 5.99 9.14 18.08
CA PRO A 203 5.91 8.88 16.65
C PRO A 203 6.70 7.62 16.28
N GLN A 204 6.05 6.72 15.55
CA GLN A 204 6.63 5.46 15.11
C GLN A 204 6.13 5.11 13.71
N LEU A 205 7.04 4.69 12.84
CA LEU A 205 6.72 4.00 11.59
C LEU A 205 7.06 2.52 11.75
N ASP A 206 6.04 1.67 11.73
CA ASP A 206 6.23 0.23 11.66
C ASP A 206 6.27 -0.23 10.20
N THR A 207 7.32 -0.97 9.87
CA THR A 207 7.40 -1.75 8.62
C THR A 207 7.24 -3.21 8.97
N THR A 208 6.23 -3.87 8.41
CA THR A 208 5.83 -5.22 8.83
C THR A 208 5.58 -6.14 7.65
N SER A 209 6.16 -7.34 7.68
CA SER A 209 5.82 -8.41 6.72
C SER A 209 5.08 -9.54 7.43
N TRP A 210 3.84 -9.80 7.02
CA TRP A 210 3.00 -10.85 7.57
C TRP A 210 3.02 -12.12 6.73
N TYR A 211 3.02 -13.25 7.44
CA TYR A 211 2.82 -14.59 6.90
C TYR A 211 1.39 -15.11 7.14
N LYS A 212 0.77 -14.74 8.27
CA LYS A 212 -0.63 -15.09 8.60
C LYS A 212 -1.30 -13.99 9.41
N ALA A 213 -2.56 -13.72 9.09
CA ALA A 213 -3.39 -12.83 9.88
C ALA A 213 -3.78 -13.45 11.25
N ASP A 214 -4.19 -14.72 11.26
CA ASP A 214 -4.62 -15.43 12.47
C ASP A 214 -4.18 -16.93 12.48
N PRO A 215 -3.54 -17.42 13.55
CA PRO A 215 -2.87 -16.61 14.57
C PRO A 215 -1.81 -15.71 13.92
N PRO A 216 -1.56 -14.51 14.49
CA PRO A 216 -0.68 -13.54 13.88
C PRO A 216 0.75 -14.09 13.80
N ASP A 217 1.31 -14.10 12.59
CA ASP A 217 2.69 -14.52 12.32
C ASP A 217 3.34 -13.50 11.38
N ARG A 218 4.24 -12.68 11.92
CA ARG A 218 4.83 -11.52 11.23
C ARG A 218 6.21 -11.16 11.78
N VAL A 219 6.92 -10.34 11.03
CA VAL A 219 8.14 -9.65 11.49
C VAL A 219 7.98 -8.15 11.27
N THR A 220 8.35 -7.36 12.29
CA THR A 220 8.19 -5.91 12.31
C THR A 220 9.52 -5.24 12.67
N HIS A 221 9.81 -4.12 12.02
CA HIS A 221 10.82 -3.16 12.45
C HIS A 221 10.15 -1.81 12.70
N ALA A 222 10.50 -1.16 13.81
CA ALA A 222 9.95 0.11 14.24
C ALA A 222 10.99 1.22 14.11
N LEU A 223 10.69 2.23 13.30
CA LEU A 223 11.47 3.48 13.23
C LEU A 223 10.82 4.52 14.14
N LYS A 224 11.53 4.92 15.21
CA LYS A 224 11.10 5.96 16.14
C LYS A 224 11.48 7.35 15.62
N GLN A 225 10.60 7.96 14.83
CA GLN A 225 10.89 9.25 14.21
C GLN A 225 9.60 10.01 13.88
N HIS A 226 9.64 11.33 14.02
CA HIS A 226 8.67 12.24 13.40
C HIS A 226 8.83 12.23 11.88
N LEU A 227 7.74 11.96 11.17
CA LEU A 227 7.69 11.87 9.71
C LEU A 227 6.67 12.84 9.10
N GLN A 228 6.37 13.96 9.76
CA GLN A 228 5.51 14.97 9.15
C GLN A 228 6.11 15.46 7.83
N GLY A 229 5.36 15.32 6.73
CA GLY A 229 5.78 15.79 5.42
C GLY A 229 5.65 14.75 4.32
N TRP A 230 6.13 15.12 3.13
CA TRP A 230 6.20 14.25 1.97
C TRP A 230 7.39 13.29 2.06
N HIS A 231 7.12 12.01 1.88
CA HIS A 231 8.11 10.95 1.87
C HIS A 231 7.92 10.04 0.66
N LEU A 232 9.02 9.51 0.13
CA LEU A 232 8.96 8.40 -0.81
C LEU A 232 9.09 7.09 -0.05
N MET A 233 8.02 6.29 -0.07
CA MET A 233 7.93 5.01 0.63
C MET A 233 7.98 3.90 -0.42
N MET A 234 8.90 2.94 -0.26
CA MET A 234 9.13 1.88 -1.23
C MET A 234 9.18 0.49 -0.59
N ILE A 235 8.47 -0.46 -1.20
CA ILE A 235 8.57 -1.89 -0.90
C ILE A 235 9.15 -2.57 -2.13
N THR A 236 10.30 -3.21 -2.00
CA THR A 236 10.92 -3.99 -3.08
C THR A 236 10.85 -5.47 -2.71
N ALA A 237 9.90 -6.18 -3.33
CA ALA A 237 9.59 -7.57 -3.08
C ALA A 237 10.04 -8.45 -4.27
N VAL A 238 11.33 -8.77 -4.33
CA VAL A 238 11.91 -9.63 -5.39
C VAL A 238 12.92 -10.60 -4.79
N ASP A 239 13.30 -11.64 -5.53
CA ASP A 239 14.36 -12.60 -5.16
C ASP A 239 14.21 -13.21 -3.76
N GLY A 240 12.96 -13.45 -3.34
CA GLY A 240 12.65 -14.04 -2.03
C GLY A 240 12.93 -13.13 -0.84
N LYS A 241 12.98 -11.82 -1.06
CA LYS A 241 13.17 -10.78 -0.03
C LYS A 241 12.14 -9.68 -0.18
N VAL A 242 11.88 -8.97 0.91
CA VAL A 242 11.11 -7.72 0.92
C VAL A 242 11.94 -6.68 1.64
N THR A 243 12.35 -5.63 0.92
CA THR A 243 13.08 -4.49 1.49
C THR A 243 12.15 -3.28 1.52
N TYR A 244 12.04 -2.67 2.70
CA TYR A 244 11.33 -1.42 2.93
C TYR A 244 12.34 -0.28 2.98
N SER A 245 12.11 0.77 2.21
CA SER A 245 12.95 1.97 2.24
C SER A 245 12.12 3.26 2.32
N LEU A 246 12.70 4.28 2.94
CA LEU A 246 12.11 5.59 3.14
C LEU A 246 13.13 6.64 2.71
N ASP A 247 12.77 7.48 1.73
CA ASP A 247 13.63 8.54 1.19
C ASP A 247 15.04 8.05 0.81
N GLY A 248 15.11 6.86 0.24
CA GLY A 248 16.33 6.27 -0.32
C GLY A 248 17.16 5.50 0.68
N LYS A 249 16.66 5.34 1.91
CA LYS A 249 17.33 4.59 2.98
C LYS A 249 16.55 3.34 3.32
N ASP A 250 17.21 2.20 3.29
CA ASP A 250 16.64 0.94 3.75
C ASP A 250 16.34 1.01 5.25
N LEU A 251 15.12 0.63 5.62
CA LEU A 251 14.66 0.54 7.01
C LEU A 251 14.71 -0.90 7.52
N PHE A 252 14.21 -1.82 6.70
CA PHE A 252 13.97 -3.20 7.10
C PHE A 252 14.03 -4.13 5.89
N THR A 253 14.54 -5.34 6.07
CA THR A 253 14.43 -6.40 5.08
C THR A 253 13.96 -7.69 5.72
N SER A 254 12.84 -8.24 5.24
CA SER A 254 12.38 -9.59 5.57
C SER A 254 12.67 -10.56 4.44
N SER A 255 12.62 -11.86 4.72
CA SER A 255 12.86 -12.92 3.74
C SER A 255 12.19 -14.23 4.16
N GLY A 256 12.33 -15.27 3.34
CA GLY A 256 11.80 -16.60 3.64
C GLY A 256 10.28 -16.62 3.55
N LYS A 257 9.59 -17.06 4.62
CA LYS A 257 8.12 -17.17 4.60
C LYS A 257 7.40 -15.81 4.55
N TYR A 258 8.07 -14.70 4.84
CA TYR A 258 7.50 -13.35 4.92
C TYR A 258 7.62 -12.57 3.59
N VAL A 259 7.59 -13.26 2.47
CA VAL A 259 7.49 -12.66 1.13
C VAL A 259 6.03 -12.70 0.66
N ALA A 260 5.69 -11.96 -0.39
CA ALA A 260 4.37 -12.12 -1.02
C ALA A 260 4.24 -13.53 -1.63
N ARG A 261 3.19 -14.26 -1.24
CA ARG A 261 2.94 -15.67 -1.63
C ARG A 261 1.70 -15.85 -2.49
N GLU A 262 0.91 -14.79 -2.65
CA GLU A 262 -0.22 -14.72 -3.56
C GLU A 262 -0.37 -13.30 -4.08
N LYS A 263 -1.21 -13.13 -5.11
CA LYS A 263 -1.45 -11.79 -5.61
C LYS A 263 -2.20 -10.97 -4.57
N VAL A 264 -1.79 -9.72 -4.41
CA VAL A 264 -2.27 -8.77 -3.42
C VAL A 264 -2.97 -7.58 -4.08
N ASP A 265 -3.77 -6.88 -3.30
CA ASP A 265 -4.24 -5.53 -3.60
C ASP A 265 -3.36 -4.50 -2.87
N VAL A 266 -3.30 -3.27 -3.37
CA VAL A 266 -2.62 -2.15 -2.72
C VAL A 266 -3.64 -1.24 -2.05
N HIS A 267 -3.40 -0.91 -0.79
CA HIS A 267 -4.27 -0.10 0.04
C HIS A 267 -3.52 1.12 0.59
N PHE A 268 -4.24 2.23 0.71
CA PHE A 268 -3.89 3.39 1.52
C PHE A 268 -5.03 3.63 2.49
N SER A 269 -4.75 3.78 3.78
CA SER A 269 -5.79 4.08 4.76
C SER A 269 -5.32 5.03 5.86
N ASN A 270 -6.29 5.72 6.45
CA ASN A 270 -6.12 6.59 7.59
C ASN A 270 -7.20 6.22 8.61
N TRP A 271 -6.81 5.75 9.79
CA TRP A 271 -7.76 5.10 10.69
C TRP A 271 -7.33 5.20 12.17
N PHE A 272 -8.22 4.89 13.11
CA PHE A 272 -8.00 5.07 14.55
C PHE A 272 -7.91 3.73 15.28
N ILE A 273 -6.85 3.54 16.08
CA ILE A 273 -6.68 2.35 16.93
C ILE A 273 -7.77 2.28 18.00
N ASP A 274 -8.03 3.42 18.64
CA ASP A 274 -8.98 3.58 19.73
C ASP A 274 -9.70 4.93 19.65
N LEU A 275 -10.59 5.17 20.61
CA LEU A 275 -11.35 6.41 20.72
C LEU A 275 -10.92 7.16 21.98
N MET A 276 -10.67 8.47 21.85
CA MET A 276 -10.25 9.33 22.95
C MET A 276 -11.26 10.44 23.27
N PRO A 277 -12.35 10.15 24.01
CA PRO A 277 -13.35 11.16 24.41
C PRO A 277 -12.76 12.36 25.17
N SER A 278 -11.64 12.16 25.87
CA SER A 278 -10.96 13.19 26.66
C SER A 278 -10.34 14.31 25.80
N LEU A 279 -10.20 14.10 24.49
CA LEU A 279 -9.70 15.12 23.56
C LEU A 279 -10.80 16.12 23.14
N GLY A 280 -12.08 15.83 23.43
CA GLY A 280 -13.19 16.76 23.24
C GLY A 280 -13.68 16.82 21.79
N ALA A 281 -13.89 18.05 21.28
CA ALA A 281 -14.51 18.37 20.00
C ALA A 281 -13.97 17.59 18.78
N GLY A 282 -14.69 17.65 17.65
CA GLY A 282 -14.33 17.00 16.40
C GLY A 282 -12.90 17.31 15.94
N ARG A 283 -12.21 16.26 15.49
CA ARG A 283 -10.84 16.28 14.98
C ARG A 283 -10.79 15.65 13.60
N THR A 284 -9.94 16.18 12.72
CA THR A 284 -9.76 15.64 11.36
C THR A 284 -8.29 15.38 11.09
N TRP A 285 -7.98 14.21 10.55
CA TRP A 285 -6.62 13.79 10.19
C TRP A 285 -6.54 13.59 8.69
N ASP A 286 -5.45 14.08 8.07
CA ASP A 286 -5.23 13.99 6.63
C ASP A 286 -3.95 13.22 6.35
N MET A 287 -4.07 12.15 5.58
CA MET A 287 -2.96 11.54 4.84
C MET A 287 -3.16 11.85 3.36
N LYS A 288 -2.08 12.11 2.62
CA LYS A 288 -2.18 12.35 1.17
C LYS A 288 -1.24 11.43 0.40
N VAL A 289 -1.61 11.11 -0.83
CA VAL A 289 -0.79 10.34 -1.77
C VAL A 289 -0.72 11.13 -3.07
N ASN A 290 0.48 11.50 -3.48
CA ASN A 290 0.67 12.23 -4.73
C ASN A 290 0.60 11.26 -5.92
N TRP A 291 1.27 10.12 -5.83
CA TRP A 291 1.25 9.12 -6.88
C TRP A 291 1.59 7.74 -6.33
N PHE A 292 1.15 6.71 -7.05
CA PHE A 292 1.55 5.32 -6.85
C PHE A 292 2.23 4.79 -8.12
N TYR A 293 3.29 4.01 -7.93
CA TYR A 293 4.05 3.34 -8.98
C TYR A 293 4.29 1.89 -8.59
N HIS A 294 4.12 0.98 -9.55
CA HIS A 294 4.54 -0.40 -9.43
C HIS A 294 5.29 -0.86 -10.67
N LYS A 295 6.38 -1.59 -10.47
CA LYS A 295 7.09 -2.34 -11.50
C LYS A 295 7.10 -3.81 -11.15
N ALA A 296 6.42 -4.63 -11.94
CA ALA A 296 6.31 -6.07 -11.73
C ALA A 296 7.67 -6.76 -11.95
N ASP A 297 7.97 -7.72 -11.07
CA ASP A 297 9.11 -8.66 -11.15
C ASP A 297 10.51 -8.01 -11.26
N GLU A 298 10.65 -6.74 -10.89
CA GLU A 298 11.91 -6.01 -11.00
C GLU A 298 12.17 -5.17 -9.75
N ALA A 299 13.41 -5.20 -9.26
CA ALA A 299 13.91 -4.22 -8.29
C ALA A 299 14.33 -2.95 -9.02
N VAL A 300 13.64 -1.85 -8.76
CA VAL A 300 13.94 -0.53 -9.32
C VAL A 300 14.49 0.38 -8.24
N SER A 301 15.60 1.06 -8.52
CA SER A 301 16.17 2.03 -7.58
C SER A 301 15.22 3.22 -7.39
N GLN A 302 15.28 3.88 -6.23
CA GLN A 302 14.52 5.12 -6.00
C GLN A 302 14.76 6.18 -7.08
N ALA A 303 16.02 6.35 -7.52
CA ALA A 303 16.36 7.33 -8.54
C ALA A 303 15.69 6.99 -9.89
N ASP A 304 15.63 5.71 -10.24
CA ASP A 304 14.98 5.26 -11.47
C ASP A 304 13.45 5.32 -11.39
N VAL A 305 12.86 5.06 -10.21
CA VAL A 305 11.43 5.31 -9.97
C VAL A 305 11.11 6.79 -10.18
N GLN A 306 11.87 7.69 -9.54
CA GLN A 306 11.64 9.13 -9.68
C GLN A 306 11.81 9.58 -11.13
N LYS A 307 12.83 9.08 -11.84
CA LYS A 307 13.04 9.35 -13.26
C LYS A 307 11.86 8.89 -14.12
N ALA A 308 11.30 7.70 -13.84
CA ALA A 308 10.14 7.19 -14.56
C ALA A 308 8.90 8.08 -14.32
N VAL A 309 8.64 8.43 -13.06
CA VAL A 309 7.53 9.30 -12.65
C VAL A 309 7.66 10.70 -13.27
N ASP A 310 8.84 11.30 -13.22
CA ASP A 310 9.12 12.59 -13.87
C ASP A 310 8.87 12.52 -15.38
N GLY A 311 9.22 11.40 -16.00
CA GLY A 311 8.94 11.13 -17.41
C GLY A 311 7.43 11.08 -17.71
N PHE A 312 6.63 10.45 -16.85
CA PHE A 312 5.17 10.44 -17.00
C PHE A 312 4.57 11.84 -16.86
N TYR A 313 4.98 12.61 -15.85
CA TYR A 313 4.52 13.99 -15.70
C TYR A 313 4.94 14.89 -16.86
N ALA A 314 6.18 14.78 -17.35
CA ALA A 314 6.65 15.54 -18.51
C ALA A 314 5.87 15.21 -19.79
N ALA A 315 5.34 13.99 -19.91
CA ALA A 315 4.49 13.56 -21.02
C ALA A 315 3.00 13.91 -20.83
N GLY A 316 2.60 14.43 -19.66
CA GLY A 316 1.19 14.65 -19.32
C GLY A 316 0.41 13.34 -19.13
N THR A 317 1.09 12.27 -18.71
CA THR A 317 0.51 10.94 -18.50
C THR A 317 0.14 10.78 -17.04
N ASP A 318 -1.16 10.73 -16.74
CA ASP A 318 -1.65 10.59 -15.37
C ASP A 318 -1.86 9.13 -14.93
N TYR A 319 -1.97 8.21 -15.89
CA TYR A 319 -2.17 6.78 -15.64
C TYR A 319 -1.45 5.90 -16.67
N VAL A 320 -0.82 4.83 -16.17
CA VAL A 320 -0.23 3.76 -16.97
C VAL A 320 -0.63 2.43 -16.36
N ASN A 321 -1.01 1.46 -17.20
CA ASN A 321 -1.19 0.08 -16.78
C ASN A 321 -0.79 -0.88 -17.90
N THR A 322 0.42 -1.42 -17.80
CA THR A 322 1.00 -2.42 -18.69
C THR A 322 1.32 -3.71 -17.93
N LEU A 323 0.65 -3.94 -16.79
CA LEU A 323 0.77 -5.17 -16.03
C LEU A 323 0.32 -6.36 -16.89
N PRO A 324 0.92 -7.55 -16.72
CA PRO A 324 0.44 -8.75 -17.37
C PRO A 324 -1.06 -8.95 -17.11
N LYS A 325 -1.81 -9.29 -18.16
CA LYS A 325 -3.22 -9.65 -17.98
C LYS A 325 -3.28 -10.94 -17.12
N PRO A 326 -4.30 -11.05 -16.24
CA PRO A 326 -4.50 -12.24 -15.42
C PRO A 326 -4.54 -13.54 -16.22
#